data_AF-A0A4R5CDH5-F1
#
_entry.id   AF-A0A4R5CDH5-F1
#
_cell.length_a   1.000
_cell.length_b   1.000
_cell.length_c   1.000
_cell.angle_alpha   90.00
_cell.angle_beta   90.00
_cell.angle_gamma   90.00
#
_symmetry.space_group_name_H-M   'P 1'
#
loop_
_entity.id
_entity.type
_entity.pdbx_description
1 polymer ?
#
loop_
_entity_poly.entity_id
_entity_poly.type
_entity_poly.pdbx_seq_one_letter_code
_entity_poly.pdbx_strand_id
1 'polypeptide(L)'
;MLDQATLRAALDDRISRAHRAWPSGSTGIAAIAVLRDFTPATFAGSAVAFAARIVPQARAHWYAGFTRTIFLAGNPRNLKARFPPDHLSEDGSIAWYGPVPLADYQPLRRMLRPLQGTVDPAWPTTSRVPLANPHSAAGTIAHLRVATQGLTLQDYLIHINHTLAEAVLDGLLTTADALTIEHMPQLPDDPGPYQALRISTDPQTPDHLRAYTTLSVHLAT
;
A
#
# COMPACT_ATOMS: atom_id res chain seq x y z
N MET A 1 2.92 -17.20 16.70
CA MET A 1 2.75 -15.88 16.07
C MET A 1 4.15 -15.33 15.92
N LEU A 2 4.48 -14.52 14.89
CA LEU A 2 5.79 -13.85 14.86
C LEU A 2 6.02 -13.18 16.23
N ASP A 3 7.13 -13.48 16.88
CA ASP A 3 7.37 -12.98 18.23
C ASP A 3 7.62 -11.46 18.22
N GLN A 4 7.42 -10.82 19.37
CA GLN A 4 7.54 -9.37 19.50
C GLN A 4 8.96 -8.86 19.23
N ALA A 5 10.01 -9.65 19.48
CA ALA A 5 11.38 -9.25 19.20
C ALA A 5 11.65 -9.22 17.69
N THR A 6 11.17 -10.23 16.96
CA THR A 6 11.21 -10.31 15.49
C THR A 6 10.43 -9.15 14.87
N LEU A 7 9.22 -8.88 15.37
CA LEU A 7 8.41 -7.76 14.86
C LEU A 7 9.05 -6.40 15.12
N ARG A 8 9.67 -6.22 16.30
CA ARG A 8 10.35 -4.98 16.67
C ARG A 8 11.60 -4.76 15.83
N ALA A 9 12.42 -5.79 15.62
CA ALA A 9 13.60 -5.72 14.76
C ALA A 9 13.24 -5.33 13.32
N ALA A 10 12.18 -5.92 12.75
CA ALA A 10 11.71 -5.58 11.40
C ALA A 10 11.14 -4.16 11.31
N LEU A 11 10.46 -3.68 12.35
CA LEU A 11 9.99 -2.29 12.43
C LEU A 11 11.16 -1.30 12.52
N ASP A 12 12.15 -1.58 13.38
CA ASP A 12 13.33 -0.74 13.59
C ASP A 12 14.19 -0.64 12.32
N ASP A 13 14.34 -1.74 11.58
CA ASP A 13 15.02 -1.74 10.28
C ASP A 13 14.29 -0.85 9.26
N ARG A 14 12.95 -0.93 9.21
CA ARG A 14 12.13 -0.05 8.35
C ARG A 14 12.25 1.42 8.76
N ILE A 15 12.22 1.72 10.06
CA ILE A 15 12.43 3.09 10.58
C ILE A 15 13.84 3.59 10.22
N SER A 16 14.85 2.73 10.33
CA SER A 16 16.23 3.07 10.01
C SER A 16 16.41 3.36 8.51
N ARG A 17 15.76 2.60 7.62
CA ARG A 17 15.72 2.90 6.18
C ARG A 17 15.07 4.26 5.92
N ALA A 18 13.95 4.55 6.57
CA ALA A 18 13.24 5.83 6.44
C ALA A 18 14.12 7.02 6.85
N HIS A 19 14.82 6.93 7.98
CA HIS A 19 15.73 7.98 8.43
C HIS A 19 16.92 8.21 7.48
N ARG A 20 17.51 7.14 6.94
CA ARG A 20 18.60 7.26 5.96
C ARG A 20 18.15 7.93 4.66
N ALA A 21 16.91 7.68 4.24
CA ALA A 21 16.36 8.27 3.02
C ALA A 21 16.05 9.76 3.16
N TRP A 22 15.83 10.28 4.38
CA TRP A 22 15.46 11.68 4.59
C TRP A 22 15.84 12.24 5.96
N PRO A 23 17.06 12.78 6.10
CA PRO A 23 17.55 13.32 7.38
C PRO A 23 16.85 14.60 7.86
N SER A 24 16.22 15.38 6.96
CA SER A 24 15.75 16.76 7.22
C SER A 24 14.26 16.90 7.61
N GLY A 25 13.52 15.80 7.75
CA GLY A 25 12.25 15.71 8.48
C GLY A 25 11.13 16.72 8.21
N SER A 26 10.81 17.09 6.96
CA SER A 26 9.65 17.96 6.71
C SER A 26 8.34 17.19 6.95
N THR A 27 7.66 17.50 8.05
CA THR A 27 6.32 16.96 8.33
C THR A 27 5.32 17.54 7.35
N GLY A 28 4.52 16.69 6.68
CA GLY A 28 3.41 17.15 5.85
C GLY A 28 3.42 16.69 4.39
N ILE A 29 4.27 15.74 3.99
CA ILE A 29 4.13 15.07 2.69
C ILE A 29 3.10 13.93 2.80
N ALA A 30 2.20 13.84 1.82
CA ALA A 30 1.18 12.81 1.76
C ALA A 30 0.88 12.39 0.32
N ALA A 31 0.43 11.15 0.16
CA ALA A 31 -0.29 10.72 -1.02
C ALA A 31 -1.81 10.76 -0.73
N ILE A 32 -2.62 10.97 -1.77
CA ILE A 32 -4.07 10.90 -1.67
C ILE A 32 -4.59 9.94 -2.73
N ALA A 33 -5.46 9.03 -2.33
CA ALA A 33 -6.24 8.20 -3.24
C ALA A 33 -7.71 8.60 -3.12
N VAL A 34 -8.34 8.94 -4.25
CA VAL A 34 -9.78 9.14 -4.34
C VAL A 34 -10.40 7.91 -5.00
N LEU A 35 -11.33 7.27 -4.30
CA LEU A 35 -11.93 6.00 -4.68
C LEU A 35 -13.44 6.16 -4.88
N ARG A 36 -13.94 5.69 -6.03
CA ARG A 36 -15.38 5.62 -6.33
C ARG A 36 -15.96 4.28 -5.89
N ASP A 37 -15.37 3.22 -6.44
CA ASP A 37 -15.63 1.82 -6.26
C ASP A 37 -14.29 1.08 -6.43
N PHE A 38 -14.10 -0.04 -5.73
CA PHE A 38 -12.90 -0.85 -5.94
C PHE A 38 -13.13 -2.29 -5.47
N THR A 39 -12.32 -3.20 -5.98
CA THR A 39 -12.07 -4.50 -5.38
C THR A 39 -10.63 -4.50 -4.85
N PRO A 40 -10.27 -5.42 -3.93
CA PRO A 40 -8.88 -5.65 -3.55
C PRO A 40 -7.90 -5.70 -4.72
N ALA A 41 -8.29 -6.40 -5.79
CA ALA A 41 -7.49 -6.55 -7.00
C ALA A 41 -7.29 -5.23 -7.73
N THR A 42 -8.37 -4.45 -7.96
CA THR A 42 -8.26 -3.17 -8.69
C THR A 42 -7.50 -2.13 -7.88
N PHE A 43 -7.68 -2.12 -6.56
CA PHE A 43 -6.90 -1.24 -5.67
C PHE A 43 -5.42 -1.58 -5.69
N ALA A 44 -5.07 -2.87 -5.52
CA ALA A 44 -3.67 -3.31 -5.50
C ALA A 44 -2.97 -3.01 -6.84
N GLY A 45 -3.61 -3.32 -7.97
CA GLY A 45 -3.07 -3.00 -9.29
C GLY A 45 -2.85 -1.50 -9.48
N SER A 46 -3.80 -0.67 -9.04
CA SER A 46 -3.66 0.79 -9.12
C SER A 46 -2.58 1.33 -8.19
N ALA A 47 -2.43 0.80 -6.97
CA ALA A 47 -1.37 1.19 -6.05
C ALA A 47 0.04 0.86 -6.60
N VAL A 48 0.20 -0.32 -7.21
CA VAL A 48 1.45 -0.70 -7.89
C VAL A 48 1.75 0.22 -9.07
N ALA A 49 0.76 0.49 -9.93
CA ALA A 49 0.91 1.36 -11.09
C ALA A 49 1.21 2.81 -10.71
N PHE A 50 0.64 3.30 -9.62
CA PHE A 50 0.96 4.61 -9.04
C PHE A 50 2.39 4.65 -8.51
N ALA A 51 2.78 3.68 -7.69
CA ALA A 51 4.13 3.63 -7.11
C ALA A 51 5.22 3.55 -8.18
N ALA A 52 4.97 2.84 -9.28
CA ALA A 52 5.90 2.74 -10.41
C ALA A 52 6.13 4.08 -11.14
N ARG A 53 5.23 5.05 -10.97
CA ARG A 53 5.33 6.40 -11.55
C ARG A 53 5.99 7.41 -10.61
N ILE A 54 6.24 7.06 -9.36
CA ILE A 54 6.86 7.97 -8.39
C ILE A 54 8.31 8.24 -8.83
N VAL A 55 8.60 9.51 -9.09
CA VAL A 55 9.95 9.95 -9.49
C VAL A 55 10.96 9.78 -8.34
N PRO A 56 12.26 9.58 -8.62
CA PRO A 56 13.27 9.30 -7.59
C PRO A 56 13.32 10.32 -6.44
N GLN A 57 13.10 11.61 -6.72
CA GLN A 57 13.04 12.64 -5.68
C GLN A 57 11.84 12.44 -4.73
N ALA A 58 10.68 12.05 -5.28
CA ALA A 58 9.46 11.77 -4.52
C ALA A 58 9.53 10.43 -3.77
N ARG A 59 10.38 9.48 -4.22
CA ARG A 59 10.69 8.25 -3.47
C ARG A 59 11.29 8.56 -2.10
N ALA A 60 12.22 9.51 -2.02
CA ALA A 60 12.79 9.91 -0.74
C ALA A 60 11.70 10.45 0.20
N HIS A 61 10.76 11.26 -0.33
CA HIS A 61 9.60 11.72 0.44
C HIS A 61 8.69 10.60 0.91
N TRP A 62 8.51 9.54 0.10
CA TRP A 62 7.71 8.37 0.45
C TRP A 62 8.17 7.74 1.77
N TYR A 63 9.49 7.52 1.88
CA TYR A 63 10.11 6.95 3.07
C TYR A 63 10.21 7.96 4.22
N ALA A 64 10.55 9.21 3.92
CA ALA A 64 10.74 10.30 4.89
C ALA A 64 9.59 10.49 5.89
N GLY A 65 8.37 10.42 5.36
CA GLY A 65 7.17 10.76 6.12
C GLY A 65 6.39 9.56 6.63
N PHE A 66 6.92 8.34 6.46
CA PHE A 66 6.09 7.12 6.45
C PHE A 66 4.82 7.38 5.64
N THR A 67 4.99 7.92 4.42
CA THR A 67 4.03 8.81 3.76
C THR A 67 2.60 8.51 4.11
N ARG A 68 1.97 9.45 4.81
CA ARG A 68 0.55 9.34 5.13
C ARG A 68 -0.21 9.25 3.81
N THR A 69 -0.96 8.18 3.64
CA THR A 69 -1.88 8.05 2.51
C THR A 69 -3.29 8.34 3.01
N ILE A 70 -3.95 9.31 2.39
CA ILE A 70 -5.33 9.68 2.73
C ILE A 70 -6.24 9.08 1.67
N PHE A 71 -7.17 8.23 2.11
CA PHE A 71 -8.18 7.62 1.25
C PHE A 71 -9.47 8.44 1.35
N LEU A 72 -9.95 8.96 0.22
CA LEU A 72 -11.13 9.81 0.13
C LEU A 72 -12.19 9.14 -0.75
N ALA A 73 -13.45 9.21 -0.34
CA ALA A 73 -14.58 8.78 -1.17
C ALA A 73 -14.94 9.86 -2.20
N GLY A 74 -15.01 9.50 -3.48
CA GLY A 74 -15.39 10.42 -4.55
C GLY A 74 -15.29 9.78 -5.94
N ASN A 75 -15.80 10.45 -6.98
CA ASN A 75 -15.71 9.96 -8.36
C ASN A 75 -14.56 10.67 -9.10
N PRO A 76 -13.43 10.00 -9.40
CA PRO A 76 -12.30 10.60 -10.11
C PRO A 76 -12.66 11.29 -11.42
N ARG A 77 -13.65 10.77 -12.16
CA ARG A 77 -14.08 11.33 -13.44
C ARG A 77 -14.67 12.73 -13.30
N ASN A 78 -15.32 13.02 -12.17
CA ASN A 78 -15.89 14.34 -11.87
C ASN A 78 -14.82 15.33 -11.38
N LEU A 79 -13.65 14.83 -10.98
CA LEU A 79 -12.58 15.63 -10.37
C LEU A 79 -11.50 16.02 -11.37
N LYS A 80 -11.20 15.15 -12.34
CA LYS A 80 -10.02 15.27 -13.23
C LYS A 80 -9.84 16.63 -13.91
N ALA A 81 -10.93 17.32 -14.22
CA ALA A 81 -10.87 18.63 -14.89
C ALA A 81 -10.40 19.75 -13.93
N ARG A 82 -10.75 19.65 -12.65
CA ARG A 82 -10.40 20.63 -11.61
C ARG A 82 -9.14 20.23 -10.84
N PHE A 83 -8.93 18.95 -10.66
CA PHE A 83 -7.82 18.33 -9.95
C PHE A 83 -7.24 17.21 -10.82
N PRO A 84 -6.29 17.51 -11.72
CA PRO A 84 -5.64 16.48 -12.53
C PRO A 84 -4.86 15.51 -11.62
N PRO A 85 -5.10 14.19 -11.69
CA PRO A 85 -4.38 13.22 -10.89
C PRO A 85 -3.02 12.87 -11.51
N ASP A 86 -2.05 12.49 -10.67
CA ASP A 86 -0.74 11.97 -11.09
C ASP A 86 -0.88 10.57 -11.71
N HIS A 87 -1.84 9.80 -11.21
CA HIS A 87 -2.24 8.52 -11.81
C HIS A 87 -3.74 8.31 -11.71
N LEU A 88 -4.34 7.82 -12.80
CA LEU A 88 -5.71 7.35 -12.84
C LEU A 88 -5.67 5.85 -13.17
N SER A 89 -6.39 5.02 -12.40
CA SER A 89 -6.55 3.61 -12.71
C SER A 89 -7.18 3.41 -14.09
N GLU A 90 -6.95 2.24 -14.69
CA GLU A 90 -7.42 1.93 -16.05
C GLU A 90 -8.95 2.06 -16.21
N ASP A 91 -9.71 1.60 -15.22
CA ASP A 91 -11.17 1.74 -15.15
C ASP A 91 -11.64 3.15 -14.73
N GLY A 92 -10.71 4.01 -14.31
CA GLY A 92 -10.94 5.35 -13.81
C GLY A 92 -11.68 5.42 -12.47
N SER A 93 -11.69 4.32 -11.70
CA SER A 93 -12.32 4.24 -10.38
C SER A 93 -11.47 4.81 -9.25
N ILE A 94 -10.14 4.86 -9.43
CA ILE A 94 -9.16 5.34 -8.45
C ILE A 94 -8.27 6.42 -9.07
N ALA A 95 -8.20 7.58 -8.42
CA ALA A 95 -7.24 8.63 -8.76
C ALA A 95 -6.22 8.82 -7.62
N TRP A 96 -4.95 8.90 -7.98
CA TRP A 96 -3.84 9.12 -7.07
C TRP A 96 -3.21 10.50 -7.27
N TYR A 97 -2.76 11.05 -6.15
CA TYR A 97 -2.13 12.37 -6.06
C TYR A 97 -0.93 12.31 -5.12
N GLY A 98 0.15 12.99 -5.46
CA GLY A 98 1.38 13.06 -4.69
C GLY A 98 2.33 11.87 -4.94
N PRO A 99 3.31 11.64 -4.04
CA PRO A 99 3.48 12.28 -2.74
C PRO A 99 4.04 13.71 -2.83
N VAL A 100 3.30 14.70 -2.32
CA VAL A 100 3.68 16.14 -2.28
C VAL A 100 3.19 16.79 -0.97
N PRO A 101 3.54 18.07 -0.66
CA PRO A 101 3.02 18.77 0.51
C PRO A 101 1.49 18.74 0.57
N LEU A 102 0.96 18.35 1.73
CA LEU A 102 -0.46 18.14 1.96
C LEU A 102 -1.29 19.44 1.85
N ALA A 103 -0.63 20.60 1.96
CA ALA A 103 -1.23 21.91 1.74
C ALA A 103 -1.74 22.06 0.29
N ASP A 104 -1.03 21.47 -0.68
CA ASP A 104 -1.34 21.58 -2.11
C ASP A 104 -2.69 20.94 -2.47
N TYR A 105 -3.11 19.94 -1.68
CA TYR A 105 -4.41 19.28 -1.82
C TYR A 105 -5.44 19.66 -0.77
N GLN A 106 -5.26 20.77 -0.06
CA GLN A 106 -6.25 21.26 0.90
C GLN A 106 -7.65 21.43 0.27
N PRO A 107 -7.83 22.01 -0.94
CA PRO A 107 -9.15 22.15 -1.55
C PRO A 107 -9.83 20.81 -1.83
N LEU A 108 -9.08 19.83 -2.35
CA LEU A 108 -9.57 18.48 -2.62
C LEU A 108 -10.04 17.79 -1.34
N ARG A 109 -9.23 17.85 -0.27
CA ARG A 109 -9.53 17.24 1.03
C ARG A 109 -10.71 17.87 1.76
N ARG A 110 -10.97 19.16 1.55
CA ARG A 110 -12.14 19.84 2.13
C ARG A 110 -13.45 19.46 1.43
N MET A 111 -13.36 19.09 0.15
CA MET A 111 -14.52 18.76 -0.67
C MET A 111 -14.99 17.32 -0.47
N LEU A 112 -14.07 16.39 -0.22
CA LEU A 112 -14.36 14.96 -0.10
C LEU A 112 -14.34 14.50 1.36
N ARG A 113 -14.97 13.35 1.61
CA ARG A 113 -14.94 12.70 2.92
C ARG A 113 -13.86 11.61 2.96
N PRO A 114 -13.17 11.43 4.10
CA PRO A 114 -12.38 10.23 4.33
C PRO A 114 -13.23 8.98 4.09
N LEU A 115 -12.64 7.98 3.43
CA LEU A 115 -13.28 6.69 3.26
C LEU A 115 -13.36 5.99 4.61
N GLN A 116 -14.54 5.48 4.95
CA GLN A 116 -14.81 4.75 6.20
C GLN A 116 -15.58 3.48 5.88
N GLY A 117 -15.42 2.45 6.71
CA GLY A 117 -16.11 1.18 6.54
C GLY A 117 -15.36 0.02 7.17
N THR A 118 -15.85 -1.18 6.93
CA THR A 118 -15.23 -2.45 7.32
C THR A 118 -14.72 -3.19 6.09
N VAL A 119 -13.74 -4.07 6.29
CA VAL A 119 -13.39 -5.07 5.27
C VAL A 119 -14.63 -5.90 4.95
N ASP A 120 -14.91 -6.10 3.66
CA ASP A 120 -16.07 -6.85 3.21
C ASP A 120 -15.81 -8.37 3.33
N PRO A 121 -16.59 -9.12 4.12
CA PRO A 121 -16.42 -10.57 4.23
C PRO A 121 -16.73 -11.33 2.93
N ALA A 122 -17.39 -10.69 1.95
CA ALA A 122 -17.65 -11.27 0.64
C ALA A 122 -16.47 -11.11 -0.34
N TRP A 123 -15.38 -10.43 0.04
CA TRP A 123 -14.20 -10.36 -0.81
C TRP A 123 -13.60 -11.76 -1.06
N PRO A 124 -13.07 -12.02 -2.27
CA PRO A 124 -12.44 -13.29 -2.56
C PRO A 124 -11.28 -13.57 -1.61
N THR A 125 -11.22 -14.80 -1.09
CA THR A 125 -10.07 -15.30 -0.32
C THR A 125 -8.78 -15.12 -1.10
N THR A 126 -8.81 -15.40 -2.40
CA THR A 126 -7.66 -15.21 -3.29
C THR A 126 -8.07 -14.39 -4.50
N SER A 127 -7.24 -13.41 -4.86
CA SER A 127 -7.37 -12.62 -6.09
C SER A 127 -6.04 -12.59 -6.84
N ARG A 128 -6.08 -12.55 -8.17
CA ARG A 128 -4.89 -12.40 -9.01
C ARG A 128 -4.94 -11.07 -9.77
N VAL A 129 -3.84 -10.35 -9.76
CA VAL A 129 -3.68 -9.05 -10.41
C VAL A 129 -2.52 -9.17 -11.42
N PRO A 130 -2.75 -8.98 -12.72
CA PRO A 130 -1.66 -8.86 -13.67
C PRO A 130 -0.87 -7.58 -13.40
N LEU A 131 0.46 -7.67 -13.42
CA LEU A 131 1.34 -6.52 -13.29
C LEU A 131 1.92 -6.18 -14.67
N ALA A 132 1.73 -4.94 -15.11
CA ALA A 132 2.25 -4.46 -16.39
C ALA A 132 3.74 -4.11 -16.27
N ASN A 133 4.59 -5.13 -16.14
CA ASN A 133 6.03 -4.97 -15.99
C ASN A 133 6.76 -5.40 -17.28
N PRO A 134 7.41 -4.46 -18.01
CA PRO A 134 8.12 -4.81 -19.23
C PRO A 134 9.43 -5.57 -18.99
N HIS A 135 9.92 -5.57 -17.73
CA HIS A 135 11.19 -6.19 -17.34
C HIS A 135 11.02 -7.48 -16.53
N SER A 136 9.79 -7.96 -16.34
CA SER A 136 9.55 -9.15 -15.55
C SER A 136 9.91 -10.42 -16.35
N ALA A 137 10.54 -11.37 -15.65
CA ALA A 137 10.82 -12.67 -16.23
C ALA A 137 9.52 -13.48 -16.21
N ALA A 138 9.07 -13.90 -17.39
CA ALA A 138 7.83 -14.66 -17.55
C ALA A 138 7.75 -15.83 -16.57
N GLY A 139 6.63 -15.91 -15.85
CA GLY A 139 6.38 -16.87 -14.80
C GLY A 139 6.72 -16.37 -13.39
N THR A 140 7.09 -15.12 -13.14
CA THR A 140 7.38 -14.65 -11.77
C THR A 140 6.11 -14.15 -11.08
N ILE A 141 5.78 -14.69 -9.91
CA ILE A 141 4.57 -14.34 -9.14
C ILE A 141 4.97 -13.75 -7.78
N ALA A 142 4.42 -12.58 -7.48
CA ALA A 142 4.40 -12.02 -6.15
C ALA A 142 3.18 -12.54 -5.38
N HIS A 143 3.34 -12.88 -4.11
CA HIS A 143 2.27 -13.35 -3.23
C HIS A 143 2.18 -12.45 -1.99
N LEU A 144 1.09 -11.69 -1.92
CA LEU A 144 0.73 -10.84 -0.79
C LEU A 144 -0.30 -11.56 0.07
N ARG A 145 0.05 -11.87 1.32
CA ARG A 145 -0.90 -12.31 2.34
C ARG A 145 -1.34 -11.13 3.17
N VAL A 146 -2.62 -11.06 3.52
CA VAL A 146 -3.21 -9.94 4.25
C VAL A 146 -4.04 -10.47 5.42
N ALA A 147 -3.64 -10.12 6.64
CA ALA A 147 -4.45 -10.35 7.84
C ALA A 147 -5.59 -9.33 7.90
N THR A 148 -6.83 -9.79 7.87
CA THR A 148 -8.02 -8.91 7.81
C THR A 148 -8.77 -8.76 9.13
N GLN A 149 -8.53 -9.65 10.11
CA GLN A 149 -9.27 -9.60 11.37
C GLN A 149 -9.04 -8.29 12.12
N GLY A 150 -10.13 -7.63 12.50
CA GLY A 150 -10.10 -6.39 13.28
C GLY A 150 -9.65 -5.16 12.50
N LEU A 151 -9.50 -5.26 11.17
CA LEU A 151 -9.19 -4.11 10.33
C LEU A 151 -10.44 -3.32 9.97
N THR A 152 -10.35 -1.99 10.10
CA THR A 152 -11.23 -1.11 9.34
C THR A 152 -10.85 -1.16 7.86
N LEU A 153 -11.74 -0.69 6.99
CA LEU A 153 -11.41 -0.54 5.58
C LEU A 153 -10.20 0.37 5.36
N GLN A 154 -10.08 1.43 6.16
CA GLN A 154 -8.95 2.36 6.07
C GLN A 154 -7.63 1.67 6.44
N ASP A 155 -7.61 0.87 7.50
CA ASP A 155 -6.41 0.13 7.91
C ASP A 155 -5.96 -0.82 6.81
N TYR A 156 -6.91 -1.55 6.22
CA TYR A 156 -6.67 -2.43 5.08
C TYR A 156 -5.98 -1.70 3.93
N LEU A 157 -6.53 -0.56 3.50
CA LEU A 157 -5.97 0.22 2.40
C LEU A 157 -4.58 0.77 2.74
N ILE A 158 -4.36 1.23 3.98
CA ILE A 158 -3.05 1.68 4.47
C ILE A 158 -2.03 0.54 4.37
N HIS A 159 -2.34 -0.64 4.94
CA HIS A 159 -1.39 -1.74 5.01
C HIS A 159 -1.02 -2.25 3.62
N ILE A 160 -2.00 -2.46 2.74
CA ILE A 160 -1.74 -2.91 1.36
C ILE A 160 -0.98 -1.86 0.57
N ASN A 161 -1.43 -0.60 0.57
CA ASN A 161 -0.77 0.47 -0.18
C ASN A 161 0.70 0.61 0.19
N HIS A 162 1.02 0.66 1.49
CA HIS A 162 2.40 0.79 1.92
C HIS A 162 3.26 -0.41 1.54
N THR A 163 2.72 -1.63 1.69
CA THR A 163 3.45 -2.84 1.32
C THR A 163 3.76 -2.86 -0.17
N LEU A 164 2.75 -2.59 -1.01
CA LEU A 164 2.90 -2.63 -2.46
C LEU A 164 3.77 -1.49 -2.98
N ALA A 165 3.55 -0.27 -2.50
CA ALA A 165 4.33 0.88 -2.93
C ALA A 165 5.81 0.74 -2.52
N GLU A 166 6.11 0.36 -1.26
CA GLU A 166 7.49 0.14 -0.83
C GLU A 166 8.14 -1.00 -1.62
N ALA A 167 7.42 -2.09 -1.89
CA ALA A 167 7.94 -3.18 -2.70
C ALA A 167 8.20 -2.79 -4.16
N VAL A 168 7.41 -1.89 -4.75
CA VAL A 168 7.71 -1.33 -6.08
C VAL A 168 8.93 -0.43 -6.01
N LEU A 169 8.95 0.50 -5.06
CA LEU A 169 10.04 1.45 -4.90
C LEU A 169 11.37 0.73 -4.65
N ASP A 170 11.37 -0.33 -3.85
CA ASP A 170 12.55 -1.16 -3.57
C ASP A 170 12.89 -2.16 -4.68
N GLY A 171 12.14 -2.18 -5.79
CA GLY A 171 12.42 -3.01 -6.96
C GLY A 171 12.01 -4.47 -6.81
N LEU A 172 11.31 -4.83 -5.73
CA LEU A 172 10.83 -6.20 -5.49
C LEU A 172 9.68 -6.56 -6.45
N LEU A 173 8.73 -5.65 -6.65
CA LEU A 173 7.59 -5.90 -7.55
C LEU A 173 7.87 -5.58 -9.02
N THR A 174 9.04 -5.01 -9.35
CA THR A 174 9.41 -4.74 -10.74
C THR A 174 9.81 -6.01 -11.50
N THR A 175 10.05 -7.12 -10.79
CA THR A 175 10.45 -8.41 -11.37
C THR A 175 9.30 -9.41 -11.51
N ALA A 176 8.11 -9.11 -10.99
CA ALA A 176 6.96 -10.02 -11.00
C ALA A 176 5.97 -9.70 -12.13
N ASP A 177 5.41 -10.71 -12.78
CA ASP A 177 4.39 -10.56 -13.83
C ASP A 177 2.97 -10.46 -13.24
N ALA A 178 2.78 -11.00 -12.04
CA ALA A 178 1.49 -11.07 -11.39
C ALA A 178 1.63 -10.95 -9.88
N LEU A 179 0.58 -10.44 -9.25
CA LEU A 179 0.39 -10.39 -7.81
C LEU A 179 -0.81 -11.25 -7.44
N THR A 180 -0.59 -12.27 -6.62
CA THR A 180 -1.65 -12.99 -5.92
C THR A 180 -1.87 -12.34 -4.57
N ILE A 181 -3.12 -12.07 -4.21
CA ILE A 181 -3.53 -11.50 -2.93
C ILE A 181 -4.33 -12.57 -2.20
N GLU A 182 -3.86 -12.99 -1.03
CA GLU A 182 -4.51 -13.97 -0.15
C GLU A 182 -4.98 -13.26 1.13
N HIS A 183 -6.31 -13.17 1.31
CA HIS A 183 -6.93 -12.66 2.51
C HIS A 183 -7.12 -13.79 3.53
N MET A 184 -6.69 -13.55 4.76
CA MET A 184 -6.86 -14.50 5.86
C MET A 184 -7.18 -13.74 7.16
N PRO A 185 -7.88 -14.36 8.12
CA PRO A 185 -8.18 -13.68 9.38
C PRO A 185 -6.90 -13.20 10.10
N GLN A 186 -5.90 -14.08 10.19
CA GLN A 186 -4.60 -13.81 10.79
C GLN A 186 -3.51 -14.41 9.93
N LEU A 187 -2.33 -13.78 9.92
CA LEU A 187 -1.14 -14.41 9.35
C LEU A 187 -0.74 -15.60 10.23
N PRO A 188 -0.25 -16.71 9.63
CA PRO A 188 0.22 -17.85 10.40
C PRO A 188 1.45 -17.47 11.23
N ASP A 189 1.67 -18.27 12.27
CA ASP A 189 2.77 -18.10 13.21
C ASP A 189 4.14 -18.12 12.54
N ASP A 190 4.28 -19.01 11.57
CA ASP A 190 5.36 -19.06 10.61
C ASP A 190 4.79 -18.72 9.22
N PRO A 191 4.95 -17.48 8.73
CA PRO A 191 4.52 -17.11 7.38
C PRO A 191 5.39 -17.70 6.28
N GLY A 192 6.46 -18.43 6.62
CA GLY A 192 7.48 -18.87 5.68
C GLY A 192 8.37 -17.70 5.22
N PRO A 193 9.14 -17.88 4.14
CA PRO A 193 10.00 -16.82 3.62
C PRO A 193 9.18 -15.64 3.07
N TYR A 194 9.53 -14.44 3.50
CA TYR A 194 8.98 -13.18 3.00
C TYR A 194 10.14 -12.22 2.67
N GLN A 195 9.93 -11.33 1.69
CA GLN A 195 10.86 -10.25 1.38
C GLN A 195 10.37 -8.88 1.84
N ALA A 196 9.07 -8.72 2.12
CA ALA A 196 8.56 -7.55 2.81
C ALA A 196 7.49 -7.93 3.85
N LEU A 197 7.48 -7.20 4.96
CA LEU A 197 6.59 -7.41 6.11
C LEU A 197 6.05 -6.05 6.57
N ARG A 198 4.72 -5.89 6.64
CA ARG A 198 4.10 -4.69 7.19
C ARG A 198 3.71 -4.91 8.64
N ILE A 199 4.31 -4.10 9.50
CA ILE A 199 4.09 -4.13 10.96
C ILE A 199 3.53 -2.80 11.41
N SER A 200 2.61 -2.83 12.37
CA SER A 200 2.14 -1.66 13.11
C SER A 200 1.72 -2.07 14.52
N THR A 201 1.47 -1.10 15.38
CA THR A 201 0.82 -1.33 16.69
C THR A 201 -0.57 -1.93 16.49
N ASP A 202 -0.93 -2.92 17.30
CA ASP A 202 -2.28 -3.50 17.30
C ASP A 202 -3.26 -2.54 18.01
N PRO A 203 -4.31 -2.04 17.34
CA PRO A 203 -5.31 -1.18 17.98
C PRO A 203 -6.02 -1.82 19.18
N GLN A 204 -6.13 -3.16 19.20
CA GLN A 204 -6.78 -3.90 20.29
C GLN A 204 -5.83 -4.15 21.46
N THR A 205 -4.52 -4.17 21.20
CA THR A 205 -3.48 -4.34 22.21
C THR A 205 -2.33 -3.35 21.94
N PRO A 206 -2.48 -2.05 22.29
CA PRO A 206 -1.59 -0.98 21.83
C PRO A 206 -0.09 -1.18 22.14
N ASP A 207 0.24 -1.95 23.17
CA ASP A 207 1.61 -2.28 23.57
C ASP A 207 2.24 -3.41 22.73
N HIS A 208 1.47 -4.04 21.84
CA HIS A 208 1.92 -5.12 20.97
C HIS A 208 2.01 -4.68 19.52
N LEU A 209 3.02 -5.19 18.84
CA LEU A 209 3.14 -5.12 17.39
C LEU A 209 2.38 -6.28 16.75
N ARG A 210 1.80 -6.02 15.58
CA ARG A 210 1.14 -7.01 14.74
C ARG A 210 1.63 -6.89 13.31
N ALA A 211 1.85 -8.05 12.68
CA ALA A 211 2.05 -8.15 11.24
C ALA A 211 0.69 -8.14 10.52
N TYR A 212 0.56 -7.28 9.51
CA TYR A 212 -0.67 -7.10 8.74
C TYR A 212 -0.56 -7.69 7.34
N THR A 213 0.64 -7.66 6.76
CA THR A 213 0.89 -8.27 5.45
C THR A 213 2.26 -8.90 5.39
N THR A 214 2.39 -9.95 4.59
CA THR A 214 3.67 -10.48 4.13
C THR A 214 3.67 -10.51 2.61
N LEU A 215 4.79 -10.16 2.00
CA LEU A 215 4.98 -10.24 0.55
C LEU A 215 6.17 -11.15 0.25
N SER A 216 5.97 -12.10 -0.64
CA SER A 216 7.03 -12.91 -1.23
C SER A 216 6.96 -12.89 -2.77
N VAL A 217 8.06 -13.20 -3.44
CA VAL A 217 8.21 -13.30 -4.89
C VAL A 217 8.91 -14.61 -5.19
N HIS A 218 8.35 -15.38 -6.11
CA HIS A 218 8.84 -16.71 -6.51
C HIS A 218 8.52 -17.00 -7.98
N LEU A 219 9.21 -17.98 -8.56
CA LEU A 219 8.87 -18.52 -9.87
C LEU A 219 7.58 -19.34 -9.76
N ALA A 220 6.70 -19.22 -10.76
CA ALA A 220 5.54 -20.07 -10.93
C ALA A 220 6.02 -21.50 -11.15
N THR A 221 5.64 -22.37 -10.23
CA THR A 221 5.82 -23.82 -10.33
C THR A 221 4.83 -24.42 -11.31
#